data_AF-A0A930SXT5-F1
#
_entry.id   AF-A0A930SXT5-F1
#
_cell.length_a   1.000
_cell.length_b   1.000
_cell.length_c   1.000
_cell.angle_alpha   90.00
_cell.angle_beta   90.00
_cell.angle_gamma   90.00
#
_symmetry.space_group_name_H-M   'P 1'
#
loop_
_entity.id
_entity.type
_entity.pdbx_description
1 polymer ?
#
loop_
_entity_poly.entity_id
_entity_poly.type
_entity_poly.pdbx_seq_one_letter_code
_entity_poly.pdbx_strand_id
1 'polypeptide(L)'
;MSKAFSANFDEPFSKQAEFFRAKLGNQVPTEKWTDMQKNAHDKAFTVAGAMKADLLADLAQAVDKAMLNGGTLQTFRADFADIVKKHGWDYNGEFNWRTKTIYMTNLRTSMAAGRLAQLQEGGYPYWVYRHSGSANPRHQHKAWNGLTLPADDPFWQTHYPPNGWGCGCRVVGIRKPEDARRYGGDGKLSPRPVIQIDPRTGTPVGIDKGWDYMPGATAAAQLRGMTPELVDELPKGKPVMDGPVCKPRRGPLKFSENEECPGPIPKPRLFDASKLLKPGLSEVAYINAFLGEFGASMNKPVTFTDVTGERLLISDELFTDRKKTAKLGEKVYKVLKNERYPYLPMLAQTIIDPQEIWLQQEEIKALGNKLVWRRRYLAWWILPESEKTGLAVFESIDKDLWSGITTFVPEKDTPEDLAQYLNDIRKKGVLEYPKK
;
A
#
# COMPACT_ATOMS: atom_id res chain seq x y z
N MET A 1 -24.82 -3.38 -37.52
CA MET A 1 -23.84 -4.47 -37.29
C MET A 1 -23.45 -4.45 -35.82
N SER A 2 -23.85 -5.49 -35.10
CA SER A 2 -23.58 -5.69 -33.66
C SER A 2 -22.08 -5.92 -33.45
N LYS A 3 -21.42 -5.07 -32.66
CA LYS A 3 -20.10 -5.40 -32.10
C LYS A 3 -20.34 -6.35 -30.93
N ALA A 4 -20.05 -7.62 -31.17
CA ALA A 4 -19.99 -8.64 -30.15
C ALA A 4 -18.98 -8.22 -29.06
N PHE A 5 -19.46 -8.15 -27.81
CA PHE A 5 -18.60 -8.17 -26.63
C PHE A 5 -17.96 -9.56 -26.55
N SER A 6 -16.75 -9.73 -27.08
CA SER A 6 -15.89 -10.85 -26.71
C SER A 6 -15.29 -10.51 -25.34
N ALA A 7 -15.89 -11.02 -24.27
CA ALA A 7 -15.21 -11.09 -22.99
C ALA A 7 -14.04 -12.07 -23.15
N ASN A 8 -12.82 -11.54 -23.26
CA ASN A 8 -11.61 -12.36 -23.21
C ASN A 8 -11.56 -13.00 -21.81
N PHE A 9 -11.76 -14.31 -21.75
CA PHE A 9 -11.65 -15.11 -20.51
C PHE A 9 -10.18 -15.33 -20.08
N ASP A 10 -9.22 -14.88 -20.90
CA ASP A 10 -7.77 -15.07 -20.71
C ASP A 10 -7.02 -13.83 -20.19
N GLU A 11 -7.70 -12.70 -19.92
CA GLU A 11 -7.06 -11.56 -19.26
C GLU A 11 -7.06 -11.74 -17.73
N PRO A 12 -5.90 -11.59 -17.06
CA PRO A 12 -5.85 -11.56 -15.60
C PRO A 12 -6.80 -10.49 -15.09
N PHE A 13 -7.56 -10.83 -14.06
CA PHE A 13 -8.35 -9.85 -13.33
C PHE A 13 -7.42 -8.73 -12.83
N SER A 14 -7.46 -7.56 -13.47
CA SER A 14 -6.43 -6.52 -13.35
C SER A 14 -6.15 -6.11 -11.89
N LYS A 15 -7.19 -5.99 -11.06
CA LYS A 15 -7.07 -5.65 -9.64
C LYS A 15 -6.43 -6.76 -8.80
N GLN A 16 -6.63 -8.03 -9.16
CA GLN A 16 -5.89 -9.13 -8.53
C GLN A 16 -4.40 -9.06 -8.91
N ALA A 17 -4.11 -8.84 -10.19
CA ALA A 17 -2.73 -8.76 -10.68
C ALA A 17 -1.96 -7.62 -10.01
N GLU A 18 -2.60 -6.45 -9.91
CA GLU A 18 -2.06 -5.27 -9.24
C GLU A 18 -1.78 -5.52 -7.76
N PHE A 19 -2.72 -6.14 -7.04
CA PHE A 19 -2.53 -6.50 -5.62
C PHE A 19 -1.36 -7.44 -5.41
N PHE A 20 -1.32 -8.52 -6.19
CA PHE A 20 -0.26 -9.51 -6.05
C PHE A 20 1.11 -8.88 -6.36
N ARG A 21 1.22 -8.10 -7.45
CA ARG A 21 2.47 -7.45 -7.86
C ARG A 21 2.92 -6.34 -6.92
N ALA A 22 1.99 -5.63 -6.27
CA ALA A 22 2.34 -4.63 -5.24
C ALA A 22 3.10 -5.26 -4.07
N LYS A 23 2.80 -6.52 -3.73
CA LYS A 23 3.48 -7.26 -2.66
C LYS A 23 4.90 -7.70 -3.03
N LEU A 24 5.22 -7.82 -4.32
CA LEU A 24 6.52 -8.32 -4.78
C LEU A 24 7.68 -7.37 -4.45
N GLY A 25 7.40 -6.08 -4.26
CA GLY A 25 8.39 -5.08 -3.80
C GLY A 25 8.69 -5.16 -2.30
N ASN A 26 7.93 -5.95 -1.53
CA ASN A 26 8.11 -6.12 -0.09
C ASN A 26 8.05 -7.61 0.25
N GLN A 27 9.20 -8.29 0.18
CA GLN A 27 9.29 -9.73 0.43
C GLN A 27 9.86 -9.97 1.82
N VAL A 28 9.06 -10.57 2.69
CA VAL A 28 9.40 -10.74 4.11
C VAL A 28 9.61 -12.23 4.40
N PRO A 29 10.85 -12.66 4.72
CA PRO A 29 11.11 -14.02 5.16
C PRO A 29 10.42 -14.31 6.50
N THR A 30 9.73 -15.44 6.59
CA THR A 30 9.03 -15.89 7.81
C THR A 30 9.33 -17.37 8.06
N GLU A 31 9.40 -17.78 9.33
CA GLU A 31 9.50 -19.20 9.69
C GLU A 31 8.11 -19.85 9.64
N LYS A 32 7.10 -19.13 10.14
CA LYS A 32 5.70 -19.56 10.22
C LYS A 32 4.80 -18.49 9.61
N TRP A 33 3.64 -18.93 9.10
CA TRP A 33 2.62 -18.02 8.57
C TRP A 33 2.21 -16.94 9.58
N THR A 34 2.15 -17.31 10.87
CA THR A 34 1.77 -16.42 11.96
C THR A 34 2.86 -15.44 12.38
N ASP A 35 4.06 -15.49 11.81
CA ASP A 35 5.07 -14.46 12.06
C ASP A 35 4.65 -13.12 11.46
N MET A 36 3.78 -13.17 10.45
CA MET A 36 3.03 -12.03 9.94
C MET A 36 1.55 -12.16 10.33
N GLN A 37 0.99 -11.07 10.86
CA GLN A 37 -0.36 -11.06 11.40
C GLN A 37 -1.34 -10.37 10.45
N LYS A 38 -2.45 -11.05 10.14
CA LYS A 38 -3.67 -10.45 9.56
C LYS A 38 -3.37 -9.60 8.31
N ASN A 39 -3.77 -8.32 8.32
CA ASN A 39 -3.60 -7.37 7.23
C ASN A 39 -2.14 -7.15 6.79
N ALA A 40 -1.13 -7.53 7.59
CA ALA A 40 0.26 -7.48 7.13
C ALA A 40 0.48 -8.32 5.86
N HIS A 41 -0.32 -9.39 5.69
CA HIS A 41 -0.32 -10.23 4.49
C HIS A 41 -0.84 -9.52 3.23
N ASP A 42 -1.47 -8.34 3.35
CA ASP A 42 -1.83 -7.52 2.18
C ASP A 42 -0.62 -6.78 1.60
N LYS A 43 0.40 -6.52 2.42
CA LYS A 43 1.52 -5.64 2.07
C LYS A 43 2.81 -6.36 1.72
N ALA A 44 2.95 -7.64 2.06
CA ALA A 44 4.19 -8.38 1.82
C ALA A 44 3.94 -9.76 1.23
N PHE A 45 4.82 -10.16 0.32
CA PHE A 45 4.91 -11.55 -0.12
C PHE A 45 5.73 -12.36 0.89
N THR A 46 5.22 -13.51 1.31
CA THR A 46 5.92 -14.42 2.22
C THR A 46 5.60 -15.88 1.93
N VAL A 47 6.55 -16.76 2.24
CA VAL A 47 6.40 -18.21 2.21
C VAL A 47 7.03 -18.77 3.49
N ALA A 48 6.21 -19.33 4.38
CA ALA A 48 6.66 -19.83 5.68
C ALA A 48 7.80 -20.86 5.55
N GLY A 49 8.94 -20.65 6.20
CA GLY A 49 10.15 -21.46 6.10
C GLY A 49 11.12 -21.04 4.98
N ALA A 50 10.74 -20.12 4.09
CA ALA A 50 11.63 -19.56 3.07
C ALA A 50 12.39 -18.34 3.65
N MET A 51 13.44 -18.63 4.43
CA MET A 51 14.17 -17.60 5.20
C MET A 51 15.20 -16.82 4.37
N LYS A 52 15.60 -17.32 3.20
CA LYS A 52 16.59 -16.67 2.33
C LYS A 52 15.90 -15.77 1.30
N ALA A 53 16.44 -14.56 1.09
CA ALA A 53 15.82 -13.55 0.24
C ALA A 53 15.78 -13.93 -1.25
N ASP A 54 16.84 -14.57 -1.75
CA ASP A 54 16.95 -15.07 -3.12
C ASP A 54 15.98 -16.23 -3.40
N LEU A 55 15.85 -17.16 -2.45
CA LEU A 55 14.82 -18.20 -2.49
C LEU A 55 13.40 -17.60 -2.52
N LEU A 56 13.13 -16.63 -1.64
CA LEU A 56 11.81 -16.00 -1.55
C LEU A 56 11.48 -15.23 -2.83
N ALA A 57 12.45 -14.56 -3.44
CA ALA A 57 12.31 -13.86 -4.71
C ALA A 57 11.99 -14.80 -5.88
N ASP A 58 12.71 -15.92 -5.99
CA ASP A 58 12.44 -16.92 -7.02
C ASP A 58 11.04 -17.54 -6.85
N LEU A 59 10.62 -17.83 -5.60
CA LEU A 59 9.27 -18.32 -5.31
C LEU A 59 8.20 -17.27 -5.68
N ALA A 60 8.45 -16.00 -5.41
CA ALA A 60 7.53 -14.91 -5.73
C ALA A 60 7.33 -14.78 -7.25
N GLN A 61 8.41 -14.88 -8.02
CA GLN A 61 8.37 -14.88 -9.49
C GLN A 61 7.65 -16.11 -10.04
N ALA A 62 7.87 -17.30 -9.48
CA ALA A 62 7.18 -18.52 -9.90
C ALA A 62 5.66 -18.42 -9.67
N VAL A 63 5.23 -17.81 -8.56
CA VAL A 63 3.80 -17.56 -8.31
C VAL A 63 3.25 -16.49 -9.28
N ASP A 64 3.96 -15.38 -9.52
CA ASP A 64 3.54 -14.35 -10.50
C ASP A 64 3.32 -14.97 -11.88
N LYS A 65 4.31 -15.72 -12.37
CA LYS A 65 4.26 -16.42 -13.66
C LYS A 65 3.08 -17.39 -13.72
N ALA A 66 2.90 -18.21 -12.69
CA ALA A 66 1.86 -19.22 -12.67
C ALA A 66 0.44 -18.66 -12.47
N MET A 67 0.29 -17.47 -11.89
CA MET A 67 -1.01 -16.87 -11.62
C MET A 67 -1.44 -15.83 -12.67
N LEU A 68 -0.51 -15.04 -13.19
CA LEU A 68 -0.82 -13.83 -13.96
C LEU A 68 -0.35 -13.90 -15.42
N ASN A 69 0.53 -14.83 -15.77
CA ASN A 69 1.06 -14.98 -17.12
C ASN A 69 0.57 -16.27 -17.80
N GLY A 70 -0.66 -16.70 -17.49
CA GLY A 70 -1.32 -17.85 -18.14
C GLY A 70 -0.86 -19.24 -17.68
N GLY A 71 -0.13 -19.34 -16.56
CA GLY A 71 0.32 -20.62 -16.01
C GLY A 71 -0.74 -21.36 -15.18
N THR A 72 -0.35 -22.52 -14.64
CA THR A 72 -1.19 -23.38 -13.80
C THR A 72 -0.48 -23.80 -12.51
N LEU A 73 -1.17 -24.50 -11.61
CA LEU A 73 -0.53 -25.15 -10.45
C LEU A 73 0.59 -26.11 -10.89
N GLN A 74 0.45 -26.78 -12.03
CA GLN A 74 1.46 -27.66 -12.60
C GLN A 74 2.69 -26.88 -13.04
N THR A 75 2.50 -25.72 -13.67
CA THR A 75 3.59 -24.80 -14.01
C THR A 75 4.34 -24.36 -12.75
N PHE A 76 3.60 -23.92 -11.71
CA PHE A 76 4.19 -23.56 -10.44
C PHE A 76 4.97 -24.72 -9.80
N ARG A 77 4.46 -25.95 -9.87
CA ARG A 77 5.13 -27.13 -9.33
C ARG A 77 6.46 -27.42 -10.01
N ALA A 78 6.52 -27.29 -11.34
CA ALA A 78 7.76 -27.46 -12.08
C ALA A 78 8.81 -26.42 -11.62
N ASP A 79 8.44 -25.13 -11.65
CA ASP A 79 9.32 -24.05 -11.22
C ASP A 79 9.74 -24.21 -9.74
N PHE A 80 8.82 -24.61 -8.86
CA PHE A 80 9.10 -24.85 -7.44
C PHE A 80 10.13 -25.96 -7.23
N ALA A 81 10.05 -27.06 -7.99
CA ALA A 81 11.01 -28.16 -7.90
C ALA A 81 12.42 -27.70 -8.28
N ASP A 82 12.54 -26.91 -9.35
CA ASP A 82 13.81 -26.33 -9.79
C ASP A 82 14.38 -25.35 -8.76
N ILE A 83 13.53 -24.50 -8.17
CA ILE A 83 13.92 -23.53 -7.14
C ILE A 83 14.42 -24.24 -5.88
N VAL A 84 13.69 -25.27 -5.40
CA VAL A 84 14.11 -26.08 -4.24
C VAL A 84 15.50 -26.67 -4.48
N LYS A 85 15.72 -27.27 -5.65
CA LYS A 85 17.01 -27.86 -6.03
C LYS A 85 18.12 -26.80 -6.10
N LYS A 86 17.85 -25.66 -6.73
CA LYS A 86 18.79 -24.54 -6.89
C LYS A 86 19.27 -24.00 -5.53
N HIS A 87 18.36 -23.85 -4.58
CA HIS A 87 18.64 -23.23 -3.28
C HIS A 87 19.03 -24.23 -2.17
N GLY A 88 18.95 -25.53 -2.46
CA GLY A 88 19.10 -26.59 -1.46
C GLY A 88 18.12 -26.42 -0.30
N TRP A 89 16.88 -26.01 -0.59
CA TRP A 89 15.91 -25.65 0.44
C TRP A 89 15.16 -26.88 0.95
N ASP A 90 15.38 -27.21 2.22
CA ASP A 90 14.57 -28.19 2.94
C ASP A 90 13.31 -27.53 3.50
N TYR A 91 12.14 -28.11 3.25
CA TYR A 91 10.84 -27.54 3.60
C TYR A 91 9.89 -28.56 4.22
N ASN A 92 8.96 -28.07 5.03
CA ASN A 92 7.99 -28.91 5.72
C ASN A 92 6.77 -29.28 4.86
N GLY A 93 6.37 -30.55 4.95
CA GLY A 93 5.17 -31.11 4.34
C GLY A 93 5.38 -31.67 2.94
N GLU A 94 4.47 -32.56 2.52
CA GLU A 94 4.54 -33.22 1.22
C GLU A 94 4.50 -32.23 0.04
N PHE A 95 5.31 -32.48 -1.00
CA PHE A 95 5.45 -31.61 -2.17
C PHE A 95 4.11 -31.16 -2.75
N ASN A 96 3.18 -32.09 -2.95
CA ASN A 96 1.88 -31.80 -3.56
C ASN A 96 0.99 -30.92 -2.68
N TRP A 97 1.03 -31.13 -1.36
CA TRP A 97 0.29 -30.32 -0.39
C TRP A 97 0.91 -28.94 -0.25
N ARG A 98 2.24 -28.87 -0.16
CA ARG A 98 3.00 -27.64 0.03
C ARG A 98 2.83 -26.68 -1.14
N THR A 99 3.06 -27.16 -2.35
CA THR A 99 2.93 -26.38 -3.59
C THR A 99 1.50 -25.89 -3.77
N LYS A 100 0.51 -26.75 -3.55
CA LYS A 100 -0.92 -26.38 -3.61
C LYS A 100 -1.26 -25.30 -2.58
N THR A 101 -0.74 -25.41 -1.36
CA THR A 101 -1.00 -24.43 -0.29
C THR A 101 -0.42 -23.07 -0.64
N ILE A 102 0.85 -23.00 -1.04
CA ILE A 102 1.49 -21.73 -1.43
C ILE A 102 0.74 -21.07 -2.58
N TYR A 103 0.49 -21.83 -3.65
CA TYR A 103 -0.18 -21.32 -4.84
C TYR A 103 -1.61 -20.87 -4.55
N MET A 104 -2.43 -21.73 -3.94
CA MET A 104 -3.85 -21.43 -3.73
C MET A 104 -4.06 -20.33 -2.70
N THR A 105 -3.21 -20.23 -1.67
CA THR A 105 -3.29 -19.14 -0.70
C THR A 105 -3.03 -17.81 -1.38
N ASN A 106 -1.92 -17.67 -2.13
CA ASN A 106 -1.61 -16.43 -2.84
C ASN A 106 -2.65 -16.07 -3.90
N LEU A 107 -3.15 -17.07 -4.64
CA LEU A 107 -4.20 -16.88 -5.63
C LEU A 107 -5.48 -16.34 -5.00
N ARG A 108 -5.98 -17.02 -3.96
CA ARG A 108 -7.30 -16.71 -3.39
C ARG A 108 -7.31 -15.42 -2.59
N THR A 109 -6.25 -15.12 -1.84
CA THR A 109 -6.16 -13.82 -1.13
C THR A 109 -6.08 -12.67 -2.13
N SER A 110 -5.32 -12.83 -3.23
CA SER A 110 -5.23 -11.79 -4.26
C SER A 110 -6.53 -11.60 -5.03
N MET A 111 -7.24 -12.69 -5.35
CA MET A 111 -8.58 -12.60 -5.96
C MET A 111 -9.58 -11.94 -5.03
N ALA A 112 -9.55 -12.27 -3.73
CA ALA A 112 -10.41 -11.67 -2.72
C ALA A 112 -10.15 -10.17 -2.57
N ALA A 113 -8.87 -9.75 -2.51
CA ALA A 113 -8.49 -8.34 -2.43
C ALA A 113 -8.95 -7.54 -3.65
N GLY A 114 -8.72 -8.07 -4.87
CA GLY A 114 -9.23 -7.44 -6.08
C GLY A 114 -10.76 -7.37 -6.08
N ARG A 115 -11.44 -8.42 -5.61
CA ARG A 115 -12.90 -8.44 -5.54
C ARG A 115 -13.42 -7.40 -4.54
N LEU A 116 -12.79 -7.24 -3.39
CA LEU A 116 -13.12 -6.20 -2.42
C LEU A 116 -13.03 -4.80 -3.06
N ALA A 117 -11.95 -4.54 -3.78
CA ALA A 117 -11.78 -3.29 -4.52
C ALA A 117 -12.92 -3.04 -5.53
N GLN A 118 -13.36 -4.07 -6.28
CA GLN A 118 -14.53 -3.96 -7.17
C GLN A 118 -15.85 -3.73 -6.42
N LEU A 119 -16.05 -4.39 -5.28
CA LEU A 119 -17.27 -4.25 -4.49
C LEU A 119 -17.42 -2.82 -3.97
N GLN A 120 -16.33 -2.25 -3.49
CA GLN A 120 -16.32 -0.89 -2.95
C GLN A 120 -16.41 0.17 -4.06
N GLU A 121 -15.68 0.01 -5.17
CA GLU A 121 -15.79 0.90 -6.34
C GLU A 121 -17.18 0.87 -6.96
N GLY A 122 -17.76 -0.32 -7.07
CA GLY A 122 -19.13 -0.49 -7.57
C GLY A 122 -20.21 -0.01 -6.62
N GLY A 123 -19.86 0.47 -5.42
CA GLY A 123 -20.79 1.01 -4.43
C GLY A 123 -21.93 0.05 -4.09
N TYR A 124 -21.64 -1.26 -3.99
CA TYR A 124 -22.68 -2.25 -3.67
C TYR A 124 -23.06 -2.14 -2.19
N PRO A 125 -24.31 -1.74 -1.86
CA PRO A 125 -24.71 -1.48 -0.47
C PRO A 125 -24.85 -2.73 0.38
N TYR A 126 -25.05 -3.91 -0.25
CA TYR A 126 -25.21 -5.18 0.46
C TYR A 126 -24.32 -6.25 -0.14
N TRP A 127 -23.81 -7.12 0.72
CA TRP A 127 -22.91 -8.20 0.37
C TRP A 127 -23.50 -9.55 0.78
N VAL A 128 -23.27 -10.57 -0.05
CA VAL A 128 -23.71 -11.95 0.16
C VAL A 128 -22.51 -12.87 0.30
N TYR A 129 -22.44 -13.59 1.41
CA TYR A 129 -21.43 -14.64 1.61
C TYR A 129 -21.80 -15.87 0.78
N ARG A 130 -20.86 -16.30 -0.09
CA ARG A 130 -21.04 -17.48 -0.95
C ARG A 130 -20.06 -18.56 -0.54
N HIS A 131 -20.61 -19.66 -0.05
CA HIS A 131 -19.84 -20.87 0.17
C HIS A 131 -19.38 -21.47 -1.17
N SER A 132 -18.15 -22.01 -1.19
CA SER A 132 -17.64 -22.76 -2.34
C SER A 132 -18.38 -24.09 -2.51
N GLY A 133 -18.29 -24.72 -3.68
CA GLY A 133 -18.70 -26.12 -3.85
C GLY A 133 -17.73 -27.14 -3.23
N SER A 134 -17.17 -26.87 -2.05
CA SER A 134 -16.22 -27.78 -1.39
C SER A 134 -16.91 -29.08 -1.01
N ALA A 135 -16.34 -30.22 -1.39
CA ALA A 135 -16.85 -31.55 -1.00
C ALA A 135 -16.82 -31.77 0.52
N ASN A 136 -15.81 -31.19 1.20
CA ASN A 136 -15.66 -31.26 2.65
C ASN A 136 -15.65 -29.84 3.22
N PRO A 137 -16.82 -29.22 3.44
CA PRO A 137 -16.90 -27.85 3.90
C PRO A 137 -16.79 -27.75 5.42
N ARG A 138 -16.15 -26.67 5.92
CA ARG A 138 -16.31 -26.29 7.33
C ARG A 138 -17.78 -25.96 7.57
N HIS A 139 -18.40 -26.54 8.60
CA HIS A 139 -19.83 -26.41 8.85
C HIS A 139 -20.27 -24.95 9.01
N GLN A 140 -19.43 -24.13 9.65
CA GLN A 140 -19.64 -22.69 9.80
C GLN A 140 -19.74 -21.98 8.44
N HIS A 141 -18.84 -22.29 7.50
CA HIS A 141 -18.85 -21.65 6.17
C HIS A 141 -20.08 -22.04 5.36
N LYS A 142 -20.58 -23.27 5.54
CA LYS A 142 -21.84 -23.72 4.94
C LYS A 142 -23.04 -23.00 5.56
N ALA A 143 -23.04 -22.81 6.89
CA ALA A 143 -24.08 -22.07 7.60
C ALA A 143 -24.12 -20.58 7.21
N TRP A 144 -22.98 -19.97 6.85
CA TRP A 144 -22.94 -18.59 6.34
C TRP A 144 -23.31 -18.47 4.86
N ASN A 145 -23.56 -19.57 4.14
CA ASN A 145 -23.93 -19.48 2.73
C ASN A 145 -25.26 -18.75 2.55
N GLY A 146 -25.26 -17.68 1.74
CA GLY A 146 -26.44 -16.83 1.53
C GLY A 146 -26.62 -15.73 2.58
N LEU A 147 -25.75 -15.67 3.59
CA LEU A 147 -25.77 -14.59 4.59
C LEU A 147 -25.65 -13.25 3.88
N THR A 148 -26.67 -12.40 4.04
CA THR A 148 -26.81 -11.13 3.33
C THR A 148 -26.80 -10.00 4.34
N LEU A 149 -25.75 -9.17 4.31
CA LEU A 149 -25.56 -8.07 5.25
C LEU A 149 -25.24 -6.75 4.52
N PRO A 150 -25.46 -5.59 5.14
CA PRO A 150 -24.89 -4.32 4.69
C PRO A 150 -23.38 -4.42 4.46
N ALA A 151 -22.85 -3.67 3.49
CA ALA A 151 -21.44 -3.67 3.13
C ALA A 151 -20.52 -3.17 4.26
N ASP A 152 -21.02 -2.30 5.13
CA ASP A 152 -20.32 -1.75 6.29
C ASP A 152 -20.51 -2.56 7.58
N ASP A 153 -21.18 -3.72 7.51
CA ASP A 153 -21.39 -4.58 8.67
C ASP A 153 -20.05 -5.09 9.26
N PRO A 154 -19.79 -4.90 10.56
CA PRO A 154 -18.57 -5.38 11.24
C PRO A 154 -18.27 -6.87 11.08
N PHE A 155 -19.26 -7.71 10.76
CA PHE A 155 -19.04 -9.12 10.43
C PHE A 155 -17.93 -9.30 9.38
N TRP A 156 -17.91 -8.45 8.35
CA TRP A 156 -16.97 -8.56 7.26
C TRP A 156 -15.52 -8.31 7.67
N GLN A 157 -15.28 -7.55 8.75
CA GLN A 157 -13.91 -7.24 9.21
C GLN A 157 -13.10 -8.50 9.56
N THR A 158 -13.78 -9.55 9.98
CA THR A 158 -13.16 -10.83 10.35
C THR A 158 -13.58 -11.98 9.44
N HIS A 159 -14.79 -11.95 8.86
CA HIS A 159 -15.37 -13.08 8.14
C HIS A 159 -15.33 -12.94 6.61
N TYR A 160 -14.71 -11.88 6.07
CA TYR A 160 -14.55 -11.73 4.63
C TYR A 160 -13.54 -12.78 4.10
N PRO A 161 -13.97 -13.72 3.24
CA PRO A 161 -13.16 -14.86 2.84
C PRO A 161 -11.95 -14.45 1.97
N PRO A 162 -10.90 -15.30 1.90
CA PRO A 162 -10.77 -16.62 2.54
C PRO A 162 -10.65 -16.59 4.08
N ASN A 163 -11.38 -17.49 4.75
CA ASN A 163 -11.45 -17.59 6.22
C ASN A 163 -10.51 -18.67 6.81
N GLY A 164 -9.55 -19.15 6.01
CA GLY A 164 -8.68 -20.25 6.42
C GLY A 164 -8.04 -20.99 5.26
N TRP A 165 -7.17 -21.95 5.60
CA TRP A 165 -6.46 -22.77 4.63
C TRP A 165 -7.44 -23.55 3.77
N GLY A 166 -7.26 -23.47 2.45
CA GLY A 166 -8.11 -24.14 1.48
C GLY A 166 -9.54 -23.59 1.39
N CYS A 167 -9.89 -22.48 2.05
CA CYS A 167 -11.20 -21.83 1.91
C CYS A 167 -11.39 -21.30 0.48
N GLY A 168 -12.48 -21.68 -0.19
CA GLY A 168 -12.84 -21.20 -1.53
C GLY A 168 -14.07 -20.29 -1.56
N CYS A 169 -14.58 -19.90 -0.39
CA CYS A 169 -15.72 -19.01 -0.26
C CYS A 169 -15.42 -17.63 -0.87
N ARG A 170 -16.45 -16.89 -1.24
CA ARG A 170 -16.33 -15.55 -1.84
C ARG A 170 -17.47 -14.63 -1.40
N VAL A 171 -17.33 -13.34 -1.67
CA VAL A 171 -18.40 -12.35 -1.46
C VAL A 171 -18.89 -11.78 -2.78
N VAL A 172 -20.20 -11.61 -2.88
CA VAL A 172 -20.88 -11.01 -4.03
C VAL A 172 -21.63 -9.77 -3.58
N GLY A 173 -21.48 -8.67 -4.29
CA GLY A 173 -22.21 -7.43 -4.04
C GLY A 173 -23.55 -7.44 -4.76
N ILE A 174 -24.57 -6.94 -4.09
CA ILE A 174 -25.93 -6.77 -4.63
C ILE A 174 -26.43 -5.36 -4.35
N ARG A 175 -27.38 -4.88 -5.15
CA ARG A 175 -27.94 -3.52 -5.02
C ARG A 175 -29.20 -3.50 -4.18
N LYS A 176 -29.97 -4.59 -4.17
CA LYS A 176 -31.19 -4.73 -3.37
C LYS A 176 -31.16 -6.08 -2.64
N PRO A 177 -31.68 -6.19 -1.40
CA PRO A 177 -31.67 -7.45 -0.65
C PRO A 177 -32.32 -8.62 -1.41
N GLU A 178 -33.34 -8.36 -2.24
CA GLU A 178 -34.06 -9.39 -3.01
C GLU A 178 -33.16 -10.14 -3.99
N ASP A 179 -32.11 -9.49 -4.51
CA ASP A 179 -31.13 -10.08 -5.43
C ASP A 179 -30.33 -11.21 -4.76
N ALA A 180 -30.30 -11.27 -3.42
CA ALA A 180 -29.62 -12.33 -2.68
C ALA A 180 -30.12 -13.75 -3.04
N ARG A 181 -31.36 -13.87 -3.55
CA ARG A 181 -31.93 -15.17 -4.03
C ARG A 181 -31.08 -15.81 -5.12
N ARG A 182 -30.47 -15.01 -5.98
CA ARG A 182 -29.55 -15.50 -7.04
C ARG A 182 -28.25 -16.07 -6.46
N TYR A 183 -27.97 -15.71 -5.22
CA TYR A 183 -26.72 -15.98 -4.51
C TYR A 183 -26.97 -16.83 -3.26
N GLY A 184 -28.09 -17.55 -3.19
CA GLY A 184 -28.37 -18.54 -2.14
C GLY A 184 -28.84 -17.93 -0.82
N GLY A 185 -29.09 -16.62 -0.77
CA GLY A 185 -29.84 -15.98 0.31
C GLY A 185 -31.35 -16.08 0.09
N ASP A 186 -32.13 -15.59 1.04
CA ASP A 186 -33.61 -15.64 1.05
C ASP A 186 -34.28 -14.40 0.42
N GLY A 187 -33.47 -13.44 -0.04
CA GLY A 187 -33.93 -12.17 -0.59
C GLY A 187 -34.21 -11.10 0.45
N LYS A 188 -33.69 -11.25 1.68
CA LYS A 188 -33.79 -10.28 2.77
C LYS A 188 -32.42 -10.07 3.42
N LEU A 189 -32.31 -9.05 4.26
CA LEU A 189 -31.15 -8.92 5.14
C LEU A 189 -31.22 -9.99 6.22
N SER A 190 -30.11 -10.69 6.40
CA SER A 190 -29.96 -11.66 7.47
C SER A 190 -29.67 -10.95 8.80
N PRO A 191 -30.10 -11.49 9.94
CA PRO A 191 -29.57 -11.03 11.22
C PRO A 191 -28.06 -11.28 11.28
N ARG A 192 -27.29 -10.33 11.84
CA ARG A 192 -25.86 -10.51 12.05
C ARG A 192 -25.61 -11.73 12.95
N PRO A 193 -24.79 -12.72 12.53
CA PRO A 193 -24.44 -13.84 13.39
C PRO A 193 -23.69 -13.38 14.65
N VAL A 194 -23.93 -14.05 15.77
CA VAL A 194 -23.15 -13.83 16.99
C VAL A 194 -21.74 -14.36 16.77
N ILE A 195 -20.74 -13.49 16.93
CA ILE A 195 -19.33 -13.86 16.80
C ILE A 195 -18.88 -14.51 18.11
N GLN A 196 -18.69 -15.83 18.08
CA GLN A 196 -18.14 -16.60 19.18
C GLN A 196 -16.63 -16.73 18.99
N ILE A 197 -15.86 -16.48 20.05
CA ILE A 197 -14.39 -16.66 20.04
C ILE A 197 -14.07 -18.05 20.57
N ASP A 198 -13.25 -18.81 19.84
CA ASP A 198 -12.68 -20.06 20.33
C ASP A 198 -11.59 -19.74 21.37
N PRO A 199 -11.78 -20.12 22.65
CA PRO A 199 -10.83 -19.81 23.72
C PRO A 199 -9.43 -20.40 23.48
N ARG A 200 -9.33 -21.48 22.69
CA ARG A 200 -8.07 -22.19 22.45
C ARG A 200 -7.20 -21.48 21.41
N THR A 201 -7.83 -20.83 20.44
CA THR A 201 -7.14 -20.19 19.31
C THR A 201 -7.16 -18.67 19.40
N GLY A 202 -8.11 -18.10 20.14
CA GLY A 202 -8.34 -16.66 20.26
C GLY A 202 -9.00 -16.04 19.02
N THR A 203 -9.52 -16.85 18.09
CA THR A 203 -10.15 -16.39 16.85
C THR A 203 -11.63 -16.73 16.79
N PRO A 204 -12.42 -16.06 15.92
CA PRO A 204 -13.81 -16.44 15.69
C PRO A 204 -13.96 -17.90 15.29
N VAL A 205 -14.97 -18.58 15.83
CA VAL A 205 -15.28 -19.97 15.51
C VAL A 205 -15.53 -20.10 14.00
N GLY A 206 -14.83 -21.04 13.36
CA GLY A 206 -14.89 -21.25 11.91
C GLY A 206 -13.86 -20.45 11.11
N ILE A 207 -12.99 -19.67 11.78
CA ILE A 207 -11.89 -18.94 11.16
C ILE A 207 -10.56 -19.50 11.69
N ASP A 208 -9.67 -19.88 10.77
CA ASP A 208 -8.34 -20.38 11.15
C ASP A 208 -7.48 -19.24 11.72
N LYS A 209 -6.56 -19.55 12.65
CA LYS A 209 -5.67 -18.56 13.28
C LYS A 209 -4.90 -17.74 12.23
N GLY A 210 -4.98 -16.41 12.31
CA GLY A 210 -4.33 -15.48 11.39
C GLY A 210 -5.10 -15.19 10.10
N TRP A 211 -6.30 -15.73 9.95
CA TRP A 211 -7.23 -15.47 8.84
C TRP A 211 -8.43 -14.59 9.23
N ASP A 212 -8.45 -14.11 10.47
CA ASP A 212 -9.47 -13.21 11.01
C ASP A 212 -9.25 -11.75 10.58
N TYR A 213 -9.25 -11.56 9.27
CA TYR A 213 -9.11 -10.27 8.61
C TYR A 213 -9.82 -10.27 7.26
N MET A 214 -9.92 -9.11 6.63
CA MET A 214 -10.48 -8.96 5.30
C MET A 214 -9.32 -8.79 4.29
N PRO A 215 -8.99 -9.81 3.47
CA PRO A 215 -7.93 -9.69 2.47
C PRO A 215 -8.15 -8.52 1.53
N GLY A 216 -7.12 -7.69 1.40
CA GLY A 216 -7.14 -6.44 0.66
C GLY A 216 -7.72 -5.26 1.42
N ALA A 217 -8.18 -5.36 2.67
CA ALA A 217 -8.74 -4.22 3.39
C ALA A 217 -7.77 -3.03 3.47
N THR A 218 -6.46 -3.30 3.55
CA THR A 218 -5.43 -2.24 3.59
C THR A 218 -4.90 -1.85 2.22
N ALA A 219 -5.20 -2.63 1.17
CA ALA A 219 -4.75 -2.35 -0.20
C ALA A 219 -5.89 -1.94 -1.15
N ALA A 220 -7.15 -2.17 -0.79
CA ALA A 220 -8.29 -1.99 -1.67
C ALA A 220 -8.50 -0.53 -2.06
N ALA A 221 -8.02 0.43 -1.24
CA ALA A 221 -7.89 1.81 -1.69
C ALA A 221 -6.93 1.88 -2.90
N GLN A 222 -5.66 1.49 -2.72
CA GLN A 222 -4.65 1.45 -3.77
C GLN A 222 -5.15 0.75 -5.05
N LEU A 223 -5.77 -0.43 -4.94
CA LEU A 223 -6.31 -1.21 -6.06
C LEU A 223 -7.52 -0.62 -6.78
N ARG A 224 -8.24 0.30 -6.13
CA ARG A 224 -9.29 1.07 -6.79
C ARG A 224 -8.70 2.24 -7.58
N GLY A 225 -7.37 2.35 -7.66
CA GLY A 225 -6.71 3.62 -7.97
C GLY A 225 -7.07 4.70 -6.94
N MET A 226 -7.68 4.32 -5.81
CA MET A 226 -7.91 5.26 -4.72
C MET A 226 -6.57 5.46 -4.05
N THR A 227 -6.26 6.72 -3.87
CA THR A 227 -5.05 7.13 -3.20
C THR A 227 -5.06 6.53 -1.78
N PRO A 228 -3.89 6.23 -1.18
CA PRO A 228 -3.78 5.97 0.26
C PRO A 228 -4.71 6.85 1.10
N GLU A 229 -5.04 6.46 2.32
CA GLU A 229 -5.87 7.31 3.19
C GLU A 229 -5.15 8.64 3.44
N LEU A 230 -5.44 9.65 2.62
CA LEU A 230 -4.77 10.93 2.76
C LEU A 230 -5.38 11.66 3.96
N VAL A 231 -4.49 12.33 4.68
CA VAL A 231 -4.80 13.18 5.81
C VAL A 231 -4.41 14.61 5.46
N ASP A 232 -5.21 15.58 5.90
CA ASP A 232 -4.95 17.00 5.61
C ASP A 232 -3.54 17.41 6.06
N GLU A 233 -3.16 16.94 7.24
CA GLU A 233 -1.84 17.05 7.85
C GLU A 233 -1.47 15.69 8.43
N LEU A 234 -0.22 15.23 8.21
CA LEU A 234 0.23 14.00 8.86
C LEU A 234 0.25 14.22 10.37
N PRO A 235 -0.25 13.25 11.17
CA PRO A 235 -0.24 13.39 12.61
C PRO A 235 1.22 13.51 13.10
N LYS A 236 1.45 14.41 14.07
CA LYS A 236 2.78 14.60 14.65
C LYS A 236 3.21 13.34 15.40
N GLY A 237 4.39 12.82 15.08
CA GLY A 237 5.01 11.70 15.75
C GLY A 237 6.22 12.10 16.58
N LYS A 238 6.59 11.23 17.53
CA LYS A 238 7.85 11.34 18.27
C LYS A 238 8.85 10.33 17.71
N PRO A 239 10.01 10.76 17.20
CA PRO A 239 11.06 9.84 16.79
C PRO A 239 11.51 8.96 17.96
N VAL A 240 11.57 7.65 17.76
CA VAL A 240 11.95 6.67 18.80
C VAL A 240 13.34 6.06 18.58
N MET A 241 14.05 6.48 17.54
CA MET A 241 15.40 6.00 17.26
C MET A 241 16.44 6.72 18.12
N ASP A 242 17.42 5.96 18.64
CA ASP A 242 18.48 6.45 19.54
C ASP A 242 19.60 7.21 18.82
N GLY A 243 19.68 7.11 17.48
CA GLY A 243 20.72 7.75 16.68
C GLY A 243 20.51 7.56 15.18
N PRO A 244 21.32 8.25 14.34
CA PRO A 244 21.21 8.10 12.90
C PRO A 244 21.80 6.79 12.42
N VAL A 245 21.19 6.22 11.39
CA VAL A 245 21.63 4.97 10.75
C VAL A 245 21.89 5.24 9.28
N CYS A 246 23.15 5.29 8.86
CA CYS A 246 23.53 5.57 7.46
C CYS A 246 24.08 4.33 6.73
N LYS A 247 23.72 3.12 7.16
CA LYS A 247 24.41 1.87 6.76
C LYS A 247 24.45 1.67 5.22
N PRO A 248 25.54 1.06 4.71
CA PRO A 248 25.42 0.08 3.65
C PRO A 248 25.08 -1.28 4.27
N ARG A 249 23.95 -1.91 3.90
CA ARG A 249 23.73 -3.34 4.18
C ARG A 249 23.36 -4.05 2.88
N ARG A 250 24.40 -4.63 2.25
CA ARG A 250 24.44 -5.42 1.01
C ARG A 250 24.00 -4.65 -0.25
N GLY A 251 24.96 -4.04 -0.93
CA GLY A 251 24.79 -3.38 -2.23
C GLY A 251 26.06 -2.63 -2.68
N PRO A 252 26.15 -2.20 -3.95
CA PRO A 252 27.38 -1.67 -4.58
C PRO A 252 27.77 -0.23 -4.15
N LEU A 253 26.94 0.47 -3.38
CA LEU A 253 27.22 1.82 -2.90
C LEU A 253 27.81 1.76 -1.47
N LYS A 254 29.14 1.81 -1.38
CA LYS A 254 29.87 1.88 -0.10
C LYS A 254 30.00 3.33 0.35
N PHE A 255 29.54 3.65 1.56
CA PHE A 255 30.11 4.77 2.32
C PHE A 255 31.53 4.38 2.76
N SER A 256 32.48 5.32 2.69
CA SER A 256 33.84 5.06 3.16
C SER A 256 33.87 5.00 4.69
N GLU A 257 34.80 4.25 5.29
CA GLU A 257 34.93 4.12 6.75
C GLU A 257 35.19 5.46 7.48
N ASN A 258 35.49 6.54 6.73
CA ASN A 258 35.84 7.86 7.25
C ASN A 258 34.74 8.92 7.10
N GLU A 259 33.52 8.55 6.68
CA GLU A 259 32.41 9.51 6.55
C GLU A 259 31.61 9.62 7.85
N GLU A 260 31.44 10.86 8.34
CA GLU A 260 30.48 11.16 9.40
C GLU A 260 29.07 10.75 8.95
N CYS A 261 28.27 10.15 9.83
CA CYS A 261 26.85 9.87 9.62
C CYS A 261 26.05 10.87 10.47
N PRO A 262 25.24 11.76 9.87
CA PRO A 262 24.66 11.76 8.52
C PRO A 262 25.44 12.52 7.42
N GLY A 263 26.69 12.89 7.68
CA GLY A 263 27.51 13.70 6.76
C GLY A 263 27.08 15.17 6.72
N PRO A 264 27.75 16.02 5.92
CA PRO A 264 27.34 17.41 5.76
C PRO A 264 25.99 17.53 5.05
N ILE A 265 25.34 18.69 5.19
CA ILE A 265 24.14 19.02 4.41
C ILE A 265 24.52 19.08 2.91
N PRO A 266 23.75 18.45 2.00
CA PRO A 266 23.99 18.55 0.57
C PRO A 266 24.01 19.99 0.09
N LYS A 267 24.82 20.29 -0.92
CA LYS A 267 24.89 21.65 -1.48
C LYS A 267 23.54 22.01 -2.13
N PRO A 268 22.99 23.21 -1.88
CA PRO A 268 21.81 23.68 -2.58
C PRO A 268 22.03 23.74 -4.09
N ARG A 269 21.03 23.34 -4.87
CA ARG A 269 21.04 23.40 -6.34
C ARG A 269 20.15 24.50 -6.86
N LEU A 270 20.53 25.14 -7.96
CA LEU A 270 19.70 26.18 -8.57
C LEU A 270 18.39 25.58 -9.09
N PHE A 271 17.26 26.16 -8.70
CA PHE A 271 15.96 25.80 -9.29
C PHE A 271 15.74 26.57 -10.59
N ASP A 272 15.15 25.93 -11.60
CA ASP A 272 14.84 26.59 -12.87
C ASP A 272 13.67 27.58 -12.67
N ALA A 273 13.97 28.89 -12.76
CA ALA A 273 12.98 29.95 -12.60
C ALA A 273 11.78 29.81 -13.54
N SER A 274 11.99 29.27 -14.75
CA SER A 274 10.93 29.10 -15.74
C SER A 274 9.86 28.09 -15.32
N LYS A 275 10.20 27.20 -14.36
CA LYS A 275 9.28 26.23 -13.78
C LYS A 275 8.46 26.77 -12.62
N LEU A 276 8.75 27.96 -12.10
CA LEU A 276 7.94 28.56 -11.02
C LEU A 276 6.56 28.97 -11.54
N LEU A 277 5.52 28.65 -10.76
CA LEU A 277 4.15 28.93 -11.15
C LEU A 277 3.76 30.35 -10.78
N LYS A 278 3.19 31.08 -11.75
CA LYS A 278 2.73 32.46 -11.55
C LYS A 278 1.47 32.49 -10.67
N PRO A 279 1.28 33.54 -9.84
CA PRO A 279 0.01 33.80 -9.16
C PRO A 279 -1.18 33.93 -10.12
N GLY A 280 -2.39 33.68 -9.61
CA GLY A 280 -3.64 33.85 -10.36
C GLY A 280 -4.08 32.68 -11.25
N LEU A 281 -3.33 31.57 -11.31
CA LEU A 281 -3.79 30.35 -11.98
C LEU A 281 -4.92 29.67 -11.20
N SER A 282 -5.69 28.83 -11.88
CA SER A 282 -6.71 27.99 -11.24
C SER A 282 -6.07 26.89 -10.38
N GLU A 283 -6.78 26.40 -9.36
CA GLU A 283 -6.32 25.30 -8.50
C GLU A 283 -5.95 24.06 -9.33
N VAL A 284 -6.77 23.74 -10.33
CA VAL A 284 -6.54 22.62 -11.26
C VAL A 284 -5.26 22.83 -12.08
N ALA A 285 -4.97 24.07 -12.51
CA ALA A 285 -3.73 24.35 -13.24
C ALA A 285 -2.49 24.15 -12.36
N TYR A 286 -2.52 24.60 -11.11
CA TYR A 286 -1.44 24.35 -10.15
C TYR A 286 -1.23 22.85 -9.89
N ILE A 287 -2.32 22.11 -9.69
CA ILE A 287 -2.27 20.66 -9.46
C ILE A 287 -1.71 19.93 -10.68
N ASN A 288 -2.17 20.26 -11.88
CA ASN A 288 -1.67 19.63 -13.10
C ASN A 288 -0.19 19.93 -13.36
N ALA A 289 0.32 21.10 -12.96
CA ALA A 289 1.74 21.39 -13.06
C ALA A 289 2.59 20.45 -12.19
N PHE A 290 2.10 20.06 -11.00
CA PHE A 290 2.74 19.01 -10.20
C PHE A 290 2.59 17.63 -10.83
N LEU A 291 1.35 17.24 -11.19
CA LEU A 291 1.05 15.89 -11.68
C LEU A 291 1.74 15.58 -13.01
N GLY A 292 1.86 16.59 -13.89
CA GLY A 292 2.48 16.46 -15.20
C GLY A 292 3.95 16.02 -15.13
N GLU A 293 4.68 16.39 -14.08
CA GLU A 293 6.07 15.96 -13.86
C GLU A 293 6.19 14.43 -13.67
N PHE A 294 5.10 13.75 -13.29
CA PHE A 294 5.02 12.30 -13.13
C PHE A 294 4.23 11.61 -14.27
N GLY A 295 3.77 12.35 -15.27
CA GLY A 295 2.84 11.85 -16.29
C GLY A 295 1.42 11.56 -15.77
N ALA A 296 1.07 12.06 -14.59
CA ALA A 296 -0.28 11.99 -14.02
C ALA A 296 -1.15 13.17 -14.47
N SER A 297 -2.45 13.08 -14.25
CA SER A 297 -3.38 14.21 -14.43
C SER A 297 -4.55 14.11 -13.44
N MET A 298 -5.41 15.13 -13.41
CA MET A 298 -6.64 15.07 -12.62
C MET A 298 -7.40 13.76 -12.84
N ASN A 299 -7.78 13.08 -11.75
CA ASN A 299 -8.50 11.80 -11.74
C ASN A 299 -7.80 10.66 -12.51
N LYS A 300 -6.51 10.81 -12.83
CA LYS A 300 -5.70 9.82 -13.52
C LYS A 300 -4.39 9.62 -12.75
N PRO A 301 -4.43 8.80 -11.68
CA PRO A 301 -3.26 8.58 -10.86
C PRO A 301 -2.19 7.76 -11.60
N VAL A 302 -0.94 7.94 -11.21
CA VAL A 302 0.20 7.16 -11.72
C VAL A 302 0.99 6.59 -10.55
N THR A 303 1.48 5.37 -10.72
CA THR A 303 2.48 4.82 -9.80
C THR A 303 3.87 5.24 -10.27
N PHE A 304 4.52 6.11 -9.51
CA PHE A 304 5.90 6.51 -9.69
C PHE A 304 6.84 5.56 -8.93
N THR A 305 8.04 5.30 -9.44
CA THR A 305 9.08 4.52 -8.74
C THR A 305 10.24 5.44 -8.44
N ASP A 306 10.58 5.59 -7.16
CA ASP A 306 11.64 6.49 -6.71
C ASP A 306 13.05 5.92 -6.96
N VAL A 307 14.07 6.73 -6.63
CA VAL A 307 15.48 6.39 -6.78
C VAL A 307 15.96 5.19 -5.95
N THR A 308 15.18 4.74 -4.97
CA THR A 308 15.43 3.54 -4.16
C THR A 308 14.65 2.31 -4.65
N GLY A 309 13.79 2.47 -5.65
CA GLY A 309 12.86 1.44 -6.13
C GLY A 309 11.52 1.41 -5.40
N GLU A 310 11.28 2.34 -4.48
CA GLU A 310 10.01 2.45 -3.74
C GLU A 310 8.91 2.99 -4.66
N ARG A 311 7.72 2.38 -4.60
CA ARG A 311 6.58 2.77 -5.45
C ARG A 311 5.67 3.76 -4.72
N LEU A 312 5.46 4.92 -5.33
CA LEU A 312 4.63 6.00 -4.82
C LEU A 312 3.39 6.20 -5.71
N LEU A 313 2.21 6.36 -5.11
CA LEU A 313 1.00 6.72 -5.87
C LEU A 313 0.87 8.23 -5.95
N ILE A 314 0.95 8.77 -7.16
CA ILE A 314 0.84 10.19 -7.45
C ILE A 314 -0.54 10.49 -8.04
N SER A 315 -1.29 11.37 -7.39
CA SER A 315 -2.65 11.75 -7.80
C SER A 315 -3.03 13.14 -7.32
N ASP A 316 -4.11 13.70 -7.88
CA ASP A 316 -4.68 14.99 -7.46
C ASP A 316 -5.22 14.98 -6.01
N GLU A 317 -5.45 13.79 -5.45
CA GLU A 317 -5.89 13.63 -4.06
C GLU A 317 -4.87 14.17 -3.05
N LEU A 318 -3.58 14.25 -3.39
CA LEU A 318 -2.53 14.91 -2.58
C LEU A 318 -2.89 16.35 -2.20
N PHE A 319 -3.69 17.02 -3.03
CA PHE A 319 -4.07 18.42 -2.89
C PHE A 319 -5.49 18.62 -2.38
N THR A 320 -6.19 17.57 -1.94
CA THR A 320 -7.57 17.69 -1.43
C THR A 320 -7.59 18.14 0.03
N ASP A 321 -8.46 19.10 0.37
CA ASP A 321 -8.86 19.46 1.73
C ASP A 321 -10.05 18.58 2.13
N ARG A 322 -9.78 17.54 2.91
CA ARG A 322 -10.75 16.47 3.17
C ARG A 322 -11.79 16.89 4.19
N LYS A 323 -11.39 17.64 5.22
CA LYS A 323 -12.33 18.20 6.19
C LYS A 323 -13.38 19.08 5.49
N LYS A 324 -12.96 19.96 4.58
CA LYS A 324 -13.90 20.80 3.82
C LYS A 324 -14.68 19.99 2.80
N THR A 325 -14.03 19.06 2.09
CA THR A 325 -14.70 18.18 1.12
C THR A 325 -15.82 17.38 1.78
N ALA A 326 -15.57 16.76 2.94
CA ALA A 326 -16.57 16.01 3.69
C ALA A 326 -17.70 16.90 4.20
N LYS A 327 -17.39 18.13 4.63
CA LYS A 327 -18.38 19.09 5.12
C LYS A 327 -19.30 19.61 4.01
N LEU A 328 -18.77 19.85 2.82
CA LEU A 328 -19.50 20.49 1.71
C LEU A 328 -20.09 19.49 0.70
N GLY A 329 -19.63 18.24 0.69
CA GLY A 329 -20.06 17.23 -0.26
C GLY A 329 -19.50 17.41 -1.67
N GLU A 330 -18.59 18.35 -1.87
CA GLU A 330 -17.89 18.62 -3.12
C GLU A 330 -16.37 18.71 -2.88
N LYS A 331 -15.56 18.37 -3.90
CA LYS A 331 -14.11 18.29 -3.77
C LYS A 331 -13.50 19.69 -3.65
N VAL A 332 -12.84 19.93 -2.52
CA VAL A 332 -12.14 21.19 -2.22
C VAL A 332 -10.64 20.94 -2.22
N TYR A 333 -9.86 21.83 -2.83
CA TYR A 333 -8.40 21.73 -2.83
C TYR A 333 -7.76 22.62 -1.75
N LYS A 334 -6.58 22.21 -1.28
CA LYS A 334 -5.73 22.95 -0.34
C LYS A 334 -4.52 23.59 -1.02
N VAL A 335 -4.48 23.58 -2.36
CA VAL A 335 -3.30 23.98 -3.14
C VAL A 335 -2.94 25.46 -2.94
N LEU A 336 -3.92 26.31 -2.65
CA LEU A 336 -3.73 27.74 -2.37
C LEU A 336 -3.36 28.04 -0.92
N LYS A 337 -3.44 27.06 0.00
CA LYS A 337 -3.16 27.26 1.42
C LYS A 337 -1.69 27.69 1.61
N ASN A 338 -1.48 28.75 2.39
CA ASN A 338 -0.15 29.28 2.73
C ASN A 338 0.70 29.76 1.54
N GLU A 339 0.09 29.98 0.36
CA GLU A 339 0.74 30.51 -0.86
C GLU A 339 1.93 29.67 -1.35
N ARG A 340 1.85 28.35 -1.18
CA ARG A 340 2.91 27.41 -1.60
C ARG A 340 2.82 27.00 -3.07
N TYR A 341 1.74 27.38 -3.74
CA TYR A 341 1.45 27.05 -5.14
C TYR A 341 2.57 27.40 -6.13
N PRO A 342 3.40 28.46 -5.97
CA PRO A 342 4.47 28.75 -6.93
C PRO A 342 5.52 27.64 -7.03
N TYR A 343 5.68 26.88 -5.93
CA TYR A 343 6.78 25.94 -5.72
C TYR A 343 6.39 24.48 -5.92
N LEU A 344 5.20 24.19 -6.44
CA LEU A 344 4.77 22.80 -6.66
C LEU A 344 5.70 22.01 -7.59
N PRO A 345 6.23 22.58 -8.69
CA PRO A 345 7.20 21.85 -9.52
C PRO A 345 8.51 21.57 -8.77
N MET A 346 8.91 22.43 -7.83
CA MET A 346 10.04 22.18 -6.93
C MET A 346 9.77 20.99 -6.01
N LEU A 347 8.55 20.88 -5.47
CA LEU A 347 8.14 19.71 -4.69
C LEU A 347 8.13 18.42 -5.52
N ALA A 348 7.65 18.47 -6.77
CA ALA A 348 7.68 17.32 -7.67
C ALA A 348 9.12 16.85 -7.93
N GLN A 349 10.02 17.79 -8.22
CA GLN A 349 11.44 17.52 -8.43
C GLN A 349 12.14 16.96 -7.18
N THR A 350 11.70 17.32 -5.97
CA THR A 350 12.18 16.68 -4.74
C THR A 350 11.83 15.19 -4.64
N ILE A 351 10.67 14.78 -5.18
CA ILE A 351 10.27 13.37 -5.20
C ILE A 351 11.01 12.62 -6.32
N ILE A 352 11.13 13.25 -7.49
CA ILE A 352 11.77 12.66 -8.68
C ILE A 352 13.28 12.51 -8.47
N ASP A 353 13.91 13.54 -7.93
CA ASP A 353 15.36 13.63 -7.77
C ASP A 353 15.72 14.21 -6.39
N PRO A 354 15.49 13.47 -5.29
CA PRO A 354 15.83 13.91 -3.94
C PRO A 354 17.36 14.02 -3.75
N GLN A 355 17.79 14.87 -2.82
CA GLN A 355 19.17 14.82 -2.30
C GLN A 355 19.30 13.86 -1.14
N GLU A 356 18.28 13.75 -0.29
CA GLU A 356 18.23 12.77 0.79
C GLU A 356 16.87 12.09 0.86
N ILE A 357 16.87 10.78 1.14
CA ILE A 357 15.67 10.07 1.61
C ILE A 357 15.94 9.52 3.00
N TRP A 358 15.09 9.91 3.94
CA TRP A 358 15.15 9.51 5.34
C TRP A 358 13.95 8.67 5.73
N LEU A 359 14.19 7.56 6.41
CA LEU A 359 13.15 6.75 7.04
C LEU A 359 13.27 6.87 8.56
N GLN A 360 12.20 7.23 9.25
CA GLN A 360 12.20 7.45 10.70
C GLN A 360 11.05 6.68 11.33
N GLN A 361 11.35 5.92 12.38
CA GLN A 361 10.32 5.30 13.19
C GLN A 361 9.78 6.33 14.18
N GLU A 362 8.47 6.55 14.15
CA GLU A 362 7.78 7.50 15.01
C GLU A 362 6.65 6.84 15.80
N GLU A 363 6.53 7.20 17.07
CA GLU A 363 5.33 6.92 17.84
C GLU A 363 4.31 8.05 17.63
N ILE A 364 3.12 7.72 17.15
CA ILE A 364 2.06 8.69 16.86
C ILE A 364 0.88 8.48 17.81
N LYS A 365 0.73 9.42 18.75
CA LYS A 365 -0.36 9.40 19.75
C LYS A 365 -1.75 9.41 19.11
N ALA A 366 -1.94 10.26 18.10
CA ALA A 366 -3.23 10.41 17.40
C ALA A 366 -3.69 9.13 16.68
N LEU A 367 -2.78 8.19 16.44
CA LEU A 367 -3.08 6.89 15.84
C LEU A 367 -3.23 5.77 16.89
N GLY A 368 -3.41 6.13 18.17
CA GLY A 368 -3.49 5.19 19.29
C GLY A 368 -2.13 4.72 19.78
N ASN A 369 -1.14 5.63 19.83
CA ASN A 369 0.26 5.34 20.19
C ASN A 369 0.90 4.27 19.30
N LYS A 370 0.58 4.28 18.00
CA LYS A 370 1.16 3.34 17.04
C LYS A 370 2.59 3.77 16.68
N LEU A 371 3.47 2.77 16.59
CA LEU A 371 4.76 2.91 15.92
C LEU A 371 4.55 2.79 14.42
N VAL A 372 4.98 3.81 13.68
CA VAL A 372 4.86 3.88 12.23
C VAL A 372 6.20 4.26 11.62
N TRP A 373 6.39 3.96 10.34
CA TRP A 373 7.53 4.41 9.57
C TRP A 373 7.16 5.64 8.75
N ARG A 374 7.85 6.75 9.00
CA ARG A 374 7.74 7.95 8.18
C ARG A 374 8.94 8.08 7.26
N ARG A 375 8.67 8.18 5.97
CA ARG A 375 9.64 8.41 4.91
C ARG A 375 9.58 9.88 4.49
N ARG A 376 10.74 10.50 4.30
CA ARG A 376 10.89 11.91 3.91
C ARG A 376 11.88 12.07 2.77
N TYR A 377 11.50 12.84 1.76
CA TYR A 377 12.34 13.22 0.62
C TYR A 377 12.75 14.67 0.81
N LEU A 378 14.05 14.96 0.74
CA LEU A 378 14.60 16.28 0.99
C LEU A 378 15.42 16.73 -0.22
N ALA A 379 15.23 17.98 -0.64
CA ALA A 379 16.11 18.63 -1.61
C ALA A 379 16.27 20.13 -1.30
N TRP A 380 17.50 20.60 -1.39
CA TRP A 380 17.92 21.97 -1.14
C TRP A 380 18.00 22.75 -2.45
N TRP A 381 17.41 23.93 -2.47
CA TRP A 381 17.24 24.72 -3.67
C TRP A 381 17.71 26.15 -3.45
N ILE A 382 18.38 26.73 -4.45
CA ILE A 382 18.62 28.17 -4.53
C ILE A 382 17.46 28.76 -5.32
N LEU A 383 16.74 29.70 -4.71
CA LEU A 383 15.61 30.39 -5.34
C LEU A 383 16.14 31.51 -6.26
N PRO A 384 15.83 31.49 -7.58
CA PRO A 384 16.45 32.39 -8.55
C PRO A 384 16.25 33.89 -8.29
N GLU A 385 15.10 34.29 -7.74
CA GLU A 385 14.76 35.71 -7.57
C GLU A 385 15.38 36.34 -6.30
N SER A 386 15.66 35.52 -5.28
CA SER A 386 16.13 36.01 -3.98
C SER A 386 17.55 35.55 -3.63
N GLU A 387 18.11 34.62 -4.40
CA GLU A 387 19.32 33.85 -4.08
C GLU A 387 19.28 33.15 -2.71
N LYS A 388 18.10 33.08 -2.09
CA LYS A 388 17.91 32.44 -0.79
C LYS A 388 17.80 30.92 -0.96
N THR A 389 18.32 30.19 0.02
CA THR A 389 18.26 28.72 0.06
C THR A 389 16.94 28.25 0.65
N GLY A 390 16.12 27.54 -0.12
CA GLY A 390 14.93 26.84 0.36
C GLY A 390 15.19 25.33 0.55
N LEU A 391 14.39 24.69 1.41
CA LEU A 391 14.35 23.23 1.56
C LEU A 391 12.97 22.74 1.13
N ALA A 392 12.89 21.86 0.14
CA ALA A 392 11.65 21.18 -0.22
C ALA A 392 11.59 19.81 0.45
N VAL A 393 10.45 19.51 1.09
CA VAL A 393 10.22 18.23 1.76
C VAL A 393 8.91 17.58 1.30
N PHE A 394 8.95 16.27 1.11
CA PHE A 394 7.78 15.44 0.89
C PHE A 394 7.77 14.29 1.90
N GLU A 395 6.63 14.00 2.52
CA GLU A 395 6.51 13.00 3.59
C GLU A 395 5.41 11.96 3.34
N SER A 396 5.67 10.73 3.77
CA SER A 396 4.68 9.63 3.78
C SER A 396 4.85 8.75 5.02
N ILE A 397 3.75 8.23 5.57
CA ILE A 397 3.71 7.28 6.69
C ILE A 397 3.18 5.93 6.21
N ASP A 398 3.91 4.84 6.48
CA ASP A 398 3.54 3.44 6.25
C ASP A 398 3.00 3.12 4.84
N LYS A 399 3.29 3.99 3.87
CA LYS A 399 2.74 3.99 2.50
C LYS A 399 1.22 4.17 2.42
N ASP A 400 0.54 4.32 3.55
CA ASP A 400 -0.92 4.40 3.66
C ASP A 400 -1.42 5.82 3.92
N LEU A 401 -0.59 6.70 4.51
CA LEU A 401 -0.93 8.11 4.76
C LEU A 401 0.15 8.99 4.16
N TRP A 402 -0.24 9.96 3.34
CA TRP A 402 0.72 10.85 2.68
C TRP A 402 0.26 12.28 2.92
N SER A 403 1.22 13.19 3.07
CA SER A 403 0.93 14.62 3.02
C SER A 403 2.11 15.33 2.37
N GLY A 404 1.83 16.07 1.31
CA GLY A 404 2.81 16.99 0.74
C GLY A 404 2.98 18.15 1.71
N ILE A 405 4.07 18.17 2.48
CA ILE A 405 4.31 19.28 3.42
C ILE A 405 5.72 19.84 3.25
N THR A 406 5.69 21.10 2.77
CA THR A 406 6.62 22.22 3.00
C THR A 406 7.84 22.30 2.09
N THR A 407 7.80 23.31 1.23
CA THR A 407 8.98 24.09 0.85
C THR A 407 9.21 25.11 1.96
N PHE A 408 10.26 24.92 2.76
CA PHE A 408 10.75 25.92 3.69
C PHE A 408 11.27 27.09 2.86
N VAL A 409 10.62 28.24 3.02
CA VAL A 409 11.00 29.46 2.34
C VAL A 409 11.59 30.39 3.40
N PRO A 410 12.84 30.87 3.24
CA PRO A 410 13.55 31.64 4.26
C PRO A 410 12.86 32.91 4.77
N GLU A 411 11.79 33.38 4.12
CA GLU A 411 11.00 34.53 4.57
C GLU A 411 9.88 34.15 5.56
N LYS A 412 9.43 32.89 5.58
CA LYS A 412 8.28 32.45 6.38
C LYS A 412 8.65 31.59 7.59
N ASP A 413 9.82 30.95 7.58
CA ASP A 413 10.26 30.03 8.63
C ASP A 413 11.55 30.55 9.32
N THR A 414 11.68 30.33 10.63
CA THR A 414 12.90 30.76 11.35
C THR A 414 14.06 29.78 11.09
N PRO A 415 15.33 30.26 11.04
CA PRO A 415 16.50 29.38 10.92
C PRO A 415 16.56 28.31 12.01
N GLU A 416 16.10 28.63 13.23
CA GLU A 416 16.05 27.72 14.37
C GLU A 416 15.06 26.57 14.16
N ASP A 417 13.86 26.85 13.63
CA ASP A 417 12.84 25.83 13.35
C ASP A 417 13.32 24.83 12.30
N LEU A 418 13.97 25.33 11.24
CA LEU A 418 14.56 24.49 10.19
C LEU A 418 15.69 23.62 10.74
N ALA A 419 16.57 24.19 11.56
CA ALA A 419 17.67 23.46 12.18
C ALA A 419 17.16 22.36 13.13
N GLN A 420 16.13 22.66 13.93
CA GLN A 420 15.52 21.68 14.82
C GLN A 420 14.84 20.55 14.04
N TYR A 421 14.07 20.88 13.00
CA TYR A 421 13.42 19.90 12.13
C TYR A 421 14.44 18.96 11.47
N LEU A 422 15.52 19.51 10.92
CA LEU A 422 16.59 18.72 10.31
C LEU A 422 17.34 17.86 11.32
N ASN A 423 17.58 18.38 12.53
CA ASN A 423 18.15 17.59 13.62
C ASN A 423 17.29 16.38 13.95
N ASP A 424 15.97 16.57 14.07
CA ASP A 424 15.05 15.49 14.39
C ASP A 424 15.08 14.39 13.32
N ILE A 425 15.15 14.76 12.03
CA ILE A 425 15.25 13.79 10.93
C ILE A 425 16.63 13.11 10.91
N ARG A 426 17.69 13.93 10.79
CA ARG A 426 19.04 13.45 10.47
C ARG A 426 19.79 12.86 11.66
N LYS A 427 19.34 13.07 12.90
CA LYS A 427 19.91 12.43 14.10
C LYS A 427 19.09 11.24 14.61
N LYS A 428 17.86 11.05 14.13
CA LYS A 428 16.98 9.97 14.61
C LYS A 428 16.30 9.23 13.46
N GLY A 429 17.02 9.01 12.37
CA GLY A 429 16.49 8.40 11.16
C GLY A 429 17.50 7.46 10.49
N VAL A 430 17.01 6.67 9.55
CA VAL A 430 17.78 5.87 8.61
C VAL A 430 17.95 6.66 7.33
N LEU A 431 19.18 6.89 6.88
CA LEU A 431 19.48 7.47 5.58
C LEU A 431 19.42 6.37 4.53
N GLU A 432 18.39 6.38 3.70
CA GLU A 432 18.20 5.37 2.65
C GLU A 432 18.83 5.77 1.33
N TYR A 433 18.83 7.08 1.03
CA TYR A 433 19.40 7.61 -0.20
C TYR A 433 20.22 8.87 0.10
N PRO A 434 21.54 8.83 -0.14
CA PRO A 434 22.41 9.98 -0.07
C PRO A 434 22.86 10.42 -1.47
N LYS A 435 22.40 11.57 -1.94
CA LYS A 435 22.93 12.22 -3.15
C LYS A 435 23.66 13.49 -2.75
N LYS A 436 24.98 13.44 -2.93
CA LYS A 436 25.90 14.52 -2.60
C LYS A 436 25.78 15.69 -3.55
#